data_AF-A0A929VKM7-F1
#
_entry.id   AF-A0A929VKM7-F1
#
_cell.length_a   1.000
_cell.length_b   1.000
_cell.length_c   1.000
_cell.angle_alpha   90.00
_cell.angle_beta   90.00
_cell.angle_gamma   90.00
#
_symmetry.space_group_name_H-M   'P 1'
#
loop_
_entity.id
_entity.type
_entity.pdbx_description
1 polymer ?
#
loop_
_entity_poly.entity_id
_entity_poly.type
_entity_poly.pdbx_seq_one_letter_code
_entity_poly.pdbx_strand_id
1 'polypeptide(L)' 'MRVKEVLQRRDTLKGYLHSLAIAKDFCCKNIGDKELVEDLQGIYLEIEKEFSDINESLKPFEDMDM' A
#
# COMPACT_ATOMS: atom_id res chain seq x y z
N MET A 1 15.38 -12.45 -1.74
CA MET A 1 15.40 -11.06 -2.22
C MET A 1 16.53 -10.33 -1.53
N ARG A 2 17.24 -9.45 -2.24
CA ARG A 2 18.24 -8.56 -1.62
C ARG A 2 17.50 -7.46 -0.83
N VAL A 3 18.04 -6.99 0.30
CA VAL A 3 17.42 -5.93 1.13
C VAL A 3 17.00 -4.71 0.31
N LYS A 4 17.82 -4.33 -0.69
CA LYS A 4 17.50 -3.26 -1.65
C LYS A 4 16.21 -3.49 -2.44
N GLU A 5 15.93 -4.73 -2.86
CA GLU A 5 14.72 -5.07 -3.61
C GLU A 5 13.49 -4.99 -2.71
N VAL A 6 13.62 -5.39 -1.45
CA VAL A 6 12.54 -5.31 -0.45
C VAL A 6 12.21 -3.84 -0.14
N LEU A 7 13.22 -2.99 0.04
CA LEU A 7 13.04 -1.54 0.24
C LEU A 7 12.39 -0.88 -0.99
N GLN A 8 12.86 -1.20 -2.20
CA GLN A 8 12.26 -0.68 -3.43
C GLN A 8 10.79 -1.12 -3.58
N ARG A 9 10.47 -2.36 -3.21
CA ARG A 9 9.10 -2.87 -3.23
C ARG A 9 8.21 -2.15 -2.22
N ARG A 10 8.68 -1.93 -0.99
CA ARG A 10 8.00 -1.12 0.03
C ARG A 10 7.67 0.28 -0.50
N ASP A 11 8.64 0.96 -1.08
CA ASP A 11 8.47 2.33 -1.57
C ASP A 11 7.48 2.38 -2.75
N THR A 12 7.50 1.36 -3.60
CA THR A 12 6.53 1.21 -4.71
C THR A 12 5.11 0.99 -4.18
N LEU A 13 4.92 0.09 -3.21
CA LEU A 13 3.64 -0.19 -2.57
C LEU A 13 3.08 1.06 -1.88
N LYS A 14 3.93 1.85 -1.21
CA LYS A 14 3.54 3.15 -0.64
C LYS A 14 3.00 4.11 -1.71
N GLY A 15 3.64 4.15 -2.88
CA GLY A 15 3.16 4.92 -4.03
C GLY A 15 1.79 4.48 -4.50
N TYR A 16 1.58 3.16 -4.63
CA TYR A 16 0.27 2.61 -5.03
C TYR A 16 -0.83 2.89 -4.01
N LEU A 17 -0.57 2.76 -2.72
CA LEU A 17 -1.53 3.12 -1.66
C LEU A 17 -1.94 4.59 -1.76
N HIS A 18 -0.97 5.49 -2.01
CA HIS A 18 -1.25 6.90 -2.17
C HIS A 18 -2.14 7.18 -3.40
N SER A 19 -1.80 6.58 -4.55
CA SER A 19 -2.59 6.73 -5.78
C SER A 19 -4.00 6.15 -5.64
N LEU A 20 -4.15 4.99 -4.98
CA LEU A 20 -5.44 4.37 -4.73
C LEU A 20 -6.30 5.18 -3.77
N ALA A 21 -5.71 5.78 -2.73
CA ALA A 21 -6.44 6.67 -1.83
C ALA A 21 -7.03 7.87 -2.57
N ILE A 22 -6.25 8.49 -3.47
CA ILE A 22 -6.71 9.60 -4.32
C ILE A 22 -7.81 9.13 -5.28
N ALA A 23 -7.60 7.99 -5.95
CA ALA A 23 -8.57 7.44 -6.88
C ALA A 23 -9.90 7.12 -6.19
N LYS A 24 -9.87 6.51 -5.00
CA LYS A 24 -11.05 6.23 -4.19
C LYS A 24 -11.79 7.50 -3.80
N ASP A 25 -11.08 8.51 -3.29
CA ASP A 25 -11.68 9.80 -2.92
C ASP A 25 -12.33 10.49 -4.12
N PHE A 26 -11.67 10.44 -5.28
CA PHE A 26 -12.24 10.95 -6.54
C PHE A 26 -13.51 10.19 -6.94
N CYS A 27 -13.50 8.86 -6.89
CA CYS A 27 -14.65 8.02 -7.25
C CYS A 27 -15.83 8.24 -6.29
N CYS A 28 -15.58 8.31 -4.98
CA CYS A 28 -16.59 8.61 -3.96
C CYS A 28 -17.27 9.97 -4.21
N LYS A 29 -16.49 10.99 -4.60
CA LYS A 29 -17.00 12.36 -4.78
C LYS A 29 -17.68 12.60 -6.12
N ASN A 30 -17.21 11.96 -7.20
CA ASN A 30 -17.59 12.34 -8.57
C ASN A 30 -18.37 11.28 -9.33
N ILE A 31 -18.19 9.99 -9.01
CA ILE A 31 -18.80 8.90 -9.77
C ILE A 31 -20.03 8.35 -9.03
N GLY A 32 -19.96 8.25 -7.71
CA GLY A 32 -21.07 7.75 -6.88
C GLY A 32 -21.39 6.26 -7.09
N ASP A 33 -20.56 5.55 -7.85
CA ASP A 33 -20.64 4.10 -8.05
C ASP A 33 -20.04 3.39 -6.83
N LYS A 34 -20.91 2.70 -6.09
CA LYS A 34 -20.53 2.00 -4.86
C LYS A 34 -19.71 0.75 -5.14
N GLU A 35 -19.97 0.03 -6.22
CA GLU A 35 -19.27 -1.20 -6.58
C GLU A 35 -17.81 -0.87 -6.90
N LEU A 36 -17.59 0.18 -7.70
CA LEU A 36 -16.24 0.66 -8.00
C LEU A 36 -15.46 1.10 -6.75
N VAL A 37 -16.13 1.77 -5.80
CA VAL A 37 -15.49 2.20 -4.54
C VAL A 37 -15.14 1.01 -3.65
N GLU A 38 -16.01 0.00 -3.60
CA GLU A 38 -15.77 -1.25 -2.87
C GLU A 38 -14.62 -2.05 -3.49
N ASP A 39 -14.55 -2.14 -4.81
CA ASP A 39 -13.44 -2.77 -5.54
C ASP A 39 -12.11 -2.06 -5.26
N LEU A 40 -12.09 -0.72 -5.36
CA LEU A 40 -10.91 0.09 -5.02
C LEU A 40 -10.48 -0.08 -3.56
N GLN A 41 -11.44 -0.22 -2.65
CA GLN A 41 -11.17 -0.49 -1.24
C GLN A 41 -10.60 -1.90 -1.04
N GLY A 42 -11.08 -2.90 -1.77
CA GLY A 42 -10.55 -4.27 -1.74
C GLY A 42 -9.08 -4.31 -2.17
N ILE A 43 -8.77 -3.71 -3.32
CA ILE A 43 -7.40 -3.61 -3.84
C ILE A 43 -6.49 -2.85 -2.86
N TYR A 44 -7.00 -1.76 -2.27
CA TYR A 44 -6.25 -1.00 -1.26
C TYR A 44 -5.86 -1.88 -0.07
N LEU A 45 -6.79 -2.68 0.46
CA LEU A 45 -6.54 -3.55 1.62
C LEU A 45 -5.51 -4.65 1.32
N GLU A 46 -5.54 -5.21 0.11
CA GLU A 46 -4.55 -6.22 -0.30
C GLU A 46 -3.13 -5.64 -0.34
N ILE A 47 -2.98 -4.45 -0.93
CA ILE A 47 -1.70 -3.76 -1.04
C ILE A 47 -1.24 -3.26 0.34
N GLU A 48 -2.16 -2.82 1.20
CA GLU A 48 -1.85 -2.37 2.56
C GLU A 48 -1.33 -3.53 3.42
N LYS A 49 -1.91 -4.72 3.26
CA LYS A 49 -1.42 -5.93 3.90
C LYS A 49 0.00 -6.27 3.44
N GLU A 50 0.26 -6.30 2.13
CA GLU A 50 1.60 -6.58 1.60
C GLU A 50 2.63 -5.54 2.09
N PHE A 51 2.24 -4.27 2.12
CA PHE A 51 3.09 -3.19 2.65
C PHE A 51 3.39 -3.39 4.14
N SER A 52 2.38 -3.73 4.94
CA SER A 52 2.52 -3.98 6.38
C SER A 52 3.45 -5.17 6.66
N ASP A 53 3.25 -6.28 5.95
CA ASP A 53 4.08 -7.48 6.08
C ASP A 53 5.56 -7.17 5.77
N ILE A 54 5.80 -6.37 4.72
CA ILE A 54 7.16 -5.94 4.36
C ILE A 54 7.73 -5.01 5.45
N ASN A 55 6.95 -4.04 5.94
CA ASN A 55 7.41 -3.15 7.01
C ASN A 55 7.75 -3.91 8.29
N GLU A 56 6.92 -4.86 8.70
CA GLU A 56 7.19 -5.71 9.85
C GLU A 56 8.43 -6.58 9.65
N SER A 57 8.63 -7.12 8.45
CA SER A 57 9.83 -7.89 8.12
C SER A 57 11.12 -7.05 8.15
N LEU A 58 11.02 -5.73 7.98
CA LEU A 58 12.14 -4.80 7.99
C LEU A 58 12.49 -4.29 9.40
N LYS A 59 11.54 -4.26 10.34
CA LYS A 59 11.77 -3.80 11.74
C LYS A 59 13.01 -4.42 12.42
N PRO A 60 13.25 -5.75 12.35
CA PRO A 60 14.42 -6.35 12.99
C PRO A 60 15.76 -5.87 12.43
N PHE A 61 15.78 -5.40 11.18
CA PHE A 61 16.99 -4.83 10.57
C PHE A 61 17.19 -3.37 10.97
N GLU A 62 16.10 -2.62 11.20
CA GLU A 62 16.16 -1.25 11.72
C GLU A 62 16.54 -1.24 13.21
N ASP A 63 16.12 -2.25 13.98
CA ASP A 63 16.44 -2.40 15.40
C ASP A 63 17.87 -2.93 15.68
N MET A 64 18.55 -3.52 14.68
CA MET A 64 19.95 -3.99 14.82
C MET A 64 21.00 -2.89 14.60
N ASP A 65 20.61 -1.76 14.00
CA ASP A 65 21.50 -0.60 13.76
C ASP A 65 21.46 0.44 14.91
N MET A 66 20.79 0.12 16.04
CA MET A 66 20.83 0.86 17.32
C MET A 66 21.64 0.12 18.38
#